data_AF-A0A938IXZ6-F1
#
_entry.id   AF-A0A938IXZ6-F1
#
_cell.length_a   1.000
_cell.length_b   1.000
_cell.length_c   1.000
_cell.angle_alpha   90.00
_cell.angle_beta   90.00
_cell.angle_gamma   90.00
#
_symmetry.space_group_name_H-M   'P 1'
#
loop_
_entity.id
_entity.type
_entity.pdbx_description
1 polymer ?
#
loop_
_entity_poly.entity_id
_entity_poly.type
_entity_poly.pdbx_seq_one_letter_code
_entity_poly.pdbx_strand_id
1 'polypeptide(L)'
;MCRRLIDADHDCRCAATTAPRGLPSRRPELPLTTLATGALVESSNIGIDIAVVVVAYLLGTFPSAEIVASRFGSDITKVGSGNPGASNVIRELGWKAGMTVFLLDMAKAAISVGIAWAVTGEQRGALSYAAMCGAIVGHVAPVFRKFKGGKGVASGGGALFVLFPVVSAVLFVSWFVISKVTRKASVASLAITIGTPIGMVIDGAKRWELYVVLGVVVFVIIKHLPNIRRLRAKTEPSL
;
A
#
# COMPACT_ATOMS: atom_id res chain seq x y z
N MET A 1 13.16 50.82 48.57
CA MET A 1 12.82 51.15 49.97
C MET A 1 12.11 52.49 50.00
N CYS A 2 10.78 52.52 49.90
CA CYS A 2 9.96 53.67 50.29
C CYS A 2 8.56 53.18 50.68
N ARG A 3 8.15 53.59 51.87
CA ARG A 3 6.94 53.25 52.61
C ARG A 3 5.85 54.27 52.28
N ARG A 4 4.58 53.81 52.27
CA ARG A 4 3.37 54.43 52.89
C ARG A 4 2.95 55.80 52.29
N LEU A 5 1.67 56.19 52.16
CA LEU A 5 0.46 55.97 52.96
C LEU A 5 -0.69 56.81 52.30
N ILE A 6 -1.94 56.56 52.73
CA ILE A 6 -3.13 57.48 52.79
C ILE A 6 -4.18 57.41 51.65
N ASP A 7 -5.32 56.81 52.02
CA ASP A 7 -6.74 57.26 52.01
C ASP A 7 -7.33 57.87 50.71
N ALA A 8 -8.35 57.25 50.10
CA ALA A 8 -9.79 57.29 50.42
C ALA A 8 -10.45 58.65 50.17
N ASP A 9 -11.23 58.79 49.08
CA ASP A 9 -12.54 59.43 49.18
C ASP A 9 -13.47 59.15 47.97
N HIS A 10 -14.76 59.24 48.30
CA HIS A 10 -16.00 59.32 47.52
C HIS A 10 -15.98 59.40 45.99
N ASP A 11 -16.80 58.56 45.33
CA ASP A 11 -18.04 59.10 44.73
C ASP A 11 -19.09 58.02 44.41
N CYS A 12 -20.30 58.25 44.90
CA CYS A 12 -21.48 57.42 44.71
C CYS A 12 -22.56 58.32 44.09
N ARG A 13 -22.84 58.19 42.78
CA ARG A 13 -24.01 58.82 42.14
C ARG A 13 -24.72 57.90 41.15
N CYS A 14 -25.91 57.51 41.61
CA CYS A 14 -27.19 57.22 40.98
C CYS A 14 -27.42 57.43 39.46
N ALA A 15 -28.28 56.51 38.96
CA ALA A 15 -29.44 56.70 38.08
C ALA A 15 -29.27 56.59 36.54
N ALA A 16 -29.64 55.39 36.07
CA ALA A 16 -30.60 55.08 34.99
C ALA A 16 -30.78 56.05 33.82
N THR A 17 -30.58 55.57 32.58
CA THR A 17 -31.66 55.41 31.58
C THR A 17 -31.17 54.84 30.23
N THR A 18 -32.05 54.05 29.61
CA THR A 18 -32.17 53.72 28.17
C THR A 18 -31.24 52.65 27.56
N ALA A 19 -31.81 51.46 27.38
CA ALA A 19 -31.37 50.47 26.40
C ALA A 19 -31.81 50.87 24.98
N PRO A 20 -30.95 50.72 23.96
CA PRO A 20 -31.41 50.58 22.59
C PRO A 20 -31.47 49.10 22.17
N ARG A 21 -32.50 48.85 21.36
CA ARG A 21 -32.94 47.58 20.78
C ARG A 21 -31.98 47.10 19.69
N GLY A 22 -31.93 45.78 19.50
CA GLY A 22 -31.63 45.17 18.19
C GLY A 22 -30.45 44.19 18.17
N LEU A 23 -30.63 42.99 18.69
CA LEU A 23 -29.79 41.84 18.32
C LEU A 23 -30.27 41.29 16.97
N PRO A 24 -29.41 41.15 15.94
CA PRO A 24 -29.76 40.34 14.79
C PRO A 24 -29.66 38.86 15.18
N SER A 25 -30.79 38.22 15.47
CA SER A 25 -30.89 36.77 15.59
C SER A 25 -30.86 36.13 14.20
N ARG A 26 -29.69 36.06 13.56
CA ARG A 26 -29.47 35.12 12.46
C ARG A 26 -28.81 33.87 13.03
N ARG A 27 -29.63 32.88 13.40
CA ARG A 27 -29.12 31.50 13.49
C ARG A 27 -28.71 31.12 12.07
N PRO A 28 -27.49 30.62 11.82
CA PRO A 28 -27.22 29.96 10.56
C PRO A 28 -28.09 28.70 10.54
N GLU A 29 -29.10 28.68 9.66
CA GLU A 29 -29.76 27.43 9.29
C GLU A 29 -28.69 26.58 8.60
N LEU A 30 -28.07 25.67 9.37
CA LEU A 30 -27.31 24.59 8.76
C LEU A 30 -28.28 23.83 7.86
N PRO A 31 -27.96 23.61 6.57
CA PRO A 31 -28.79 22.78 5.72
C PRO A 31 -28.89 21.38 6.37
N LEU A 32 -30.10 20.98 6.74
CA LEU A 32 -30.42 19.64 7.26
C LEU A 32 -29.98 18.53 6.29
N THR A 33 -29.76 18.88 5.01
CA THR A 33 -29.21 18.01 3.97
C THR A 33 -27.74 17.63 4.19
N THR A 34 -26.93 18.46 4.86
CA THR A 34 -25.50 18.17 5.09
C THR A 34 -25.28 17.18 6.24
N LEU A 35 -26.22 17.10 7.20
CA LEU A 35 -26.16 16.13 8.28
C LEU A 35 -26.61 14.72 7.82
N ALA A 36 -27.50 14.64 6.84
CA ALA A 36 -27.98 13.37 6.31
C ALA A 36 -26.97 12.67 5.38
N THR A 37 -26.14 13.41 4.64
CA THR A 37 -25.06 12.82 3.82
C THR A 37 -23.84 12.42 4.65
N GLY A 38 -23.60 13.07 5.79
CA GLY A 38 -22.53 12.69 6.72
C GLY A 38 -22.80 11.42 7.54
N ALA A 39 -24.07 10.97 7.61
CA ALA A 39 -24.48 9.86 8.46
C ALA A 39 -24.58 8.50 7.73
N LEU A 40 -24.32 8.44 6.41
CA LEU A 40 -24.37 7.19 5.64
C LEU A 40 -23.01 6.49 5.48
N VAL A 41 -21.94 7.01 6.11
CA VAL A 41 -20.58 6.44 6.05
C VAL A 41 -20.23 5.59 7.28
N GLU A 42 -21.19 5.25 8.14
CA GLU A 42 -20.93 4.43 9.33
C GLU A 42 -21.73 3.13 9.31
N SER A 43 -21.19 2.17 8.55
CA SER A 43 -21.34 0.72 8.73
C SER A 43 -20.50 0.06 7.63
N SER A 44 -19.22 -0.24 7.89
CA SER A 44 -18.51 -1.14 6.98
C SER A 44 -19.28 -2.45 6.98
N ASN A 45 -19.92 -2.78 5.85
CA ASN A 45 -20.66 -4.02 5.73
C ASN A 45 -19.59 -5.12 5.70
N ILE A 46 -19.43 -5.82 6.83
CA ILE A 46 -18.42 -6.87 6.98
C ILE A 46 -18.47 -7.90 5.85
N GLY A 47 -19.65 -8.13 5.25
CA GLY A 47 -19.79 -8.96 4.06
C GLY A 47 -19.09 -8.40 2.83
N ILE A 48 -19.17 -7.09 2.60
CA ILE A 48 -18.45 -6.39 1.53
C ILE A 48 -16.94 -6.45 1.78
N ASP A 49 -16.50 -6.18 3.02
CA ASP A 49 -15.07 -6.22 3.38
C ASP A 49 -14.48 -7.61 3.10
N ILE A 50 -15.17 -8.67 3.53
CA ILE A 50 -14.78 -10.06 3.27
C ILE A 50 -14.77 -10.33 1.76
N ALA A 51 -15.80 -9.91 1.03
CA ALA A 51 -15.88 -10.12 -0.42
C ALA A 51 -14.70 -9.44 -1.15
N VAL A 52 -14.35 -8.21 -0.77
CA VAL A 52 -13.20 -7.49 -1.34
C VAL A 52 -11.89 -8.23 -1.07
N VAL A 53 -11.67 -8.72 0.14
CA VAL A 53 -10.46 -9.49 0.47
C VAL A 53 -10.40 -10.81 -0.30
N VAL A 54 -11.52 -11.52 -0.45
CA VAL A 54 -11.60 -12.75 -1.26
C VAL A 54 -11.31 -12.46 -2.72
N VAL A 55 -11.92 -11.42 -3.29
CA VAL A 55 -11.66 -10.99 -4.68
C VAL A 55 -10.20 -10.62 -4.86
N ALA A 56 -9.62 -9.86 -3.93
CA ALA A 56 -8.20 -9.50 -3.97
C ALA A 56 -7.29 -10.74 -3.97
N TYR A 57 -7.59 -11.74 -3.12
CA TYR A 57 -6.88 -13.02 -3.12
C TYR A 57 -7.00 -13.73 -4.48
N LEU A 58 -8.21 -13.85 -5.03
CA LEU A 58 -8.46 -14.51 -6.31
C LEU A 58 -7.75 -13.79 -7.47
N LEU A 59 -7.80 -12.46 -7.52
CA LEU A 59 -7.03 -11.65 -8.47
C LEU A 59 -5.53 -11.91 -8.32
N GLY A 60 -5.04 -11.98 -7.08
CA GLY A 60 -3.65 -12.36 -6.78
C GLY A 60 -3.26 -13.72 -7.38
N THR A 61 -4.18 -14.69 -7.42
CA THR A 61 -3.90 -16.04 -7.96
C THR A 61 -3.69 -16.08 -9.47
N PHE A 62 -4.04 -15.01 -10.20
CA PHE A 62 -3.96 -14.93 -11.66
C PHE A 62 -2.58 -15.40 -12.19
N PRO A 63 -2.55 -16.42 -13.07
CA PRO A 63 -1.32 -17.11 -13.50
C PRO A 63 -0.62 -16.38 -14.65
N SER A 64 -0.21 -15.13 -14.39
CA SER A 64 0.45 -14.24 -15.36
C SER A 64 1.67 -14.89 -16.02
N ALA A 65 2.54 -15.53 -15.23
CA ALA A 65 3.77 -16.14 -15.71
C ALA A 65 3.51 -17.36 -16.60
N GLU A 66 2.57 -18.22 -16.21
CA GLU A 66 2.20 -19.41 -16.97
C GLU A 66 1.53 -19.05 -18.30
N ILE A 67 0.62 -18.06 -18.30
CA ILE A 67 -0.04 -17.56 -19.52
C ILE A 67 0.98 -16.94 -20.48
N VAL A 68 1.92 -16.16 -19.98
CA VAL A 68 2.95 -15.56 -20.83
C VAL A 68 3.89 -16.64 -21.36
N ALA A 69 4.37 -17.55 -20.50
CA ALA A 69 5.32 -18.59 -20.88
C ALA A 69 4.72 -19.62 -21.87
N SER A 70 3.44 -19.96 -21.73
CA SER A 70 2.78 -20.91 -22.64
C SER A 70 2.73 -20.41 -24.08
N ARG A 71 2.73 -19.09 -24.31
CA ARG A 71 2.81 -18.49 -25.66
C ARG A 71 4.17 -18.71 -26.32
N PHE A 72 5.19 -19.07 -25.55
CA PHE A 72 6.51 -19.46 -26.03
C PHE A 72 6.70 -20.99 -25.99
N GLY A 73 5.64 -21.77 -25.76
CA GLY A 73 5.71 -23.23 -25.65
C GLY A 73 6.47 -23.72 -24.41
N SER A 74 6.61 -22.89 -23.37
CA SER A 74 7.41 -23.20 -22.18
C SER A 74 6.55 -23.28 -20.92
N ASP A 75 6.87 -24.26 -20.07
CA ASP A 75 6.36 -24.35 -18.71
C ASP A 75 7.37 -23.71 -17.75
N ILE A 76 7.13 -22.46 -17.36
CA ILE A 76 8.05 -21.67 -16.53
C ILE A 76 8.31 -22.29 -15.15
N THR A 77 7.45 -23.21 -14.70
CA THR A 77 7.62 -23.90 -13.42
C THR A 77 8.64 -25.04 -13.49
N LYS A 78 9.06 -25.44 -14.70
CA LYS A 78 10.03 -26.53 -14.96
C LYS A 78 11.38 -26.05 -15.47
N VAL A 79 11.54 -24.77 -15.76
CA VAL A 79 12.78 -24.19 -16.31
C VAL A 79 13.40 -23.15 -15.38
N GLY A 80 14.70 -22.93 -15.53
CA GLY A 80 15.46 -21.99 -14.72
C GLY A 80 15.37 -22.29 -13.22
N SER A 81 14.84 -21.34 -12.45
CA SER A 81 14.64 -21.50 -11.01
C SER A 81 13.29 -22.15 -10.64
N GLY A 82 12.45 -22.48 -11.63
CA GLY A 82 11.08 -23.00 -11.44
C GLY A 82 10.10 -22.04 -10.75
N ASN A 83 10.48 -20.78 -10.54
CA ASN A 83 9.64 -19.79 -9.85
C ASN A 83 8.81 -19.02 -10.89
N PRO A 84 7.47 -18.96 -10.77
CA PRO A 84 6.60 -18.28 -11.72
C PRO A 84 6.61 -16.76 -11.51
N GLY A 85 7.80 -16.15 -11.50
CA GLY A 85 7.98 -14.70 -11.35
C GLY A 85 8.77 -14.12 -12.50
N ALA A 86 8.60 -12.81 -12.72
CA ALA A 86 9.22 -12.06 -13.82
C ALA A 86 10.71 -12.36 -14.00
N SER A 87 11.51 -12.43 -12.93
CA SER A 87 12.95 -12.67 -13.03
C SER A 87 13.33 -14.06 -13.55
N ASN A 88 12.48 -15.08 -13.42
CA ASN A 88 12.70 -16.36 -14.10
C ASN A 88 12.35 -16.23 -15.58
N VAL A 89 11.22 -15.59 -15.88
CA VAL A 89 10.76 -15.36 -17.25
C VAL A 89 11.76 -14.52 -18.05
N ILE A 90 12.39 -13.51 -17.45
CA ILE A 90 13.45 -12.72 -18.12
C ILE A 90 14.61 -13.64 -18.54
N ARG A 91 15.05 -14.54 -17.66
CA ARG A 91 16.20 -15.43 -17.92
C ARG A 91 15.89 -16.47 -18.99
N GLU A 92 14.68 -17.04 -18.95
CA GLU A 92 14.34 -18.18 -19.82
C GLU A 92 13.72 -17.73 -21.15
N LEU A 93 12.94 -16.64 -21.15
CA LEU A 93 12.10 -16.21 -22.29
C LEU A 93 12.38 -14.76 -22.73
N GLY A 94 13.33 -14.08 -22.09
CA GLY A 94 13.78 -12.74 -22.46
C GLY A 94 13.03 -11.59 -21.78
N TRP A 95 13.63 -10.40 -21.90
CA TRP A 95 13.21 -9.19 -21.18
C TRP A 95 11.75 -8.80 -21.42
N LYS A 96 11.27 -8.86 -22.67
CA LYS A 96 9.90 -8.45 -23.02
C LYS A 96 8.86 -9.32 -22.29
N ALA A 97 9.01 -10.64 -22.36
CA ALA A 97 8.10 -11.58 -21.69
C ALA A 97 8.12 -11.37 -20.17
N GLY A 98 9.32 -11.22 -19.60
CA GLY A 98 9.47 -10.98 -18.17
C GLY A 98 8.85 -9.66 -17.69
N MET A 99 8.99 -8.59 -18.47
CA MET A 99 8.37 -7.30 -18.18
C MET A 99 6.84 -7.38 -18.25
N THR A 100 6.29 -8.12 -19.22
CA THR A 100 4.84 -8.36 -19.29
C THR A 100 4.35 -9.05 -18.01
N VAL A 101 5.04 -10.08 -17.54
CA VAL A 101 4.68 -10.77 -16.28
C VAL A 101 4.78 -9.83 -15.09
N PHE A 102 5.84 -9.02 -15.02
CA PHE A 102 6.03 -8.04 -13.96
C PHE A 102 4.86 -7.05 -13.89
N LEU A 103 4.49 -6.47 -15.02
CA LEU A 103 3.39 -5.51 -15.11
C LEU A 103 2.03 -6.14 -14.81
N LEU A 104 1.77 -7.37 -15.26
CA LEU A 104 0.54 -8.10 -14.91
C LEU A 104 0.46 -8.42 -13.42
N ASP A 105 1.58 -8.79 -12.79
CA ASP A 105 1.66 -9.04 -11.35
C ASP A 105 1.52 -7.77 -10.50
N MET A 106 1.98 -6.63 -11.01
CA MET A 106 1.68 -5.32 -10.42
C MET A 106 0.20 -4.98 -10.59
N ALA A 107 -0.33 -5.11 -11.80
CA ALA A 107 -1.69 -4.71 -12.14
C ALA A 107 -2.74 -5.44 -11.30
N LYS A 108 -2.62 -6.76 -11.11
CA LYS A 108 -3.59 -7.50 -10.29
C LYS A 108 -3.66 -7.03 -8.84
N ALA A 109 -2.53 -6.60 -8.27
CA ALA A 109 -2.47 -6.07 -6.91
C ALA A 109 -2.95 -4.62 -6.86
N ALA A 110 -2.57 -3.79 -7.83
CA ALA A 110 -3.07 -2.42 -7.97
C ALA A 110 -4.60 -2.39 -8.10
N ILE A 111 -5.16 -3.25 -8.96
CA ILE A 111 -6.61 -3.40 -9.14
C ILE A 111 -7.27 -3.83 -7.83
N SER A 112 -6.68 -4.77 -7.09
CA SER A 112 -7.22 -5.24 -5.81
C SER A 112 -7.33 -4.11 -4.79
N VAL A 113 -6.27 -3.30 -4.63
CA VAL A 113 -6.28 -2.12 -3.75
C VAL A 113 -7.22 -1.03 -4.28
N GLY A 114 -7.25 -0.83 -5.60
CA GLY A 114 -8.15 0.13 -6.24
C GLY A 114 -9.63 -0.20 -6.05
N ILE A 115 -10.01 -1.48 -6.05
CA ILE A 115 -11.38 -1.92 -5.71
C ILE A 115 -11.71 -1.55 -4.27
N ALA A 116 -10.82 -1.86 -3.32
CA ALA A 116 -11.02 -1.51 -1.91
C ALA A 116 -11.16 0.01 -1.72
N TRP A 117 -10.31 0.80 -2.37
CA TRP A 117 -10.40 2.25 -2.35
C TRP A 117 -11.73 2.76 -2.96
N ALA A 118 -12.15 2.21 -4.10
CA ALA A 118 -13.41 2.61 -4.72
C ALA A 118 -14.64 2.30 -3.84
N VAL A 119 -14.58 1.22 -3.06
CA VAL A 119 -15.65 0.82 -2.14
C VAL A 119 -15.70 1.71 -0.89
N THR A 120 -14.56 2.07 -0.31
CA THR A 120 -14.51 2.80 0.96
C THR A 120 -14.36 4.31 0.81
N GLY A 121 -13.90 4.79 -0.35
CA GLY A 121 -13.41 6.16 -0.54
C GLY A 121 -12.05 6.42 0.13
N GLU A 122 -11.49 5.45 0.87
CA GLU A 122 -10.25 5.60 1.63
C GLU A 122 -9.07 4.88 0.96
N GLN A 123 -8.24 5.66 0.25
CA GLN A 123 -7.06 5.15 -0.45
C GLN A 123 -6.14 4.34 0.47
N ARG A 124 -5.90 4.86 1.68
CA ARG A 124 -5.04 4.27 2.71
C ARG A 124 -5.85 3.75 3.91
N GLY A 125 -7.10 3.35 3.68
CA GLY A 125 -7.96 2.74 4.70
C GLY A 125 -7.60 1.28 4.98
N ALA A 126 -8.11 0.71 6.08
CA ALA A 126 -7.80 -0.65 6.50
C ALA A 126 -8.13 -1.71 5.43
N LEU A 127 -9.24 -1.55 4.71
CA LEU A 127 -9.63 -2.47 3.63
C LEU A 127 -8.64 -2.47 2.46
N SER A 128 -8.05 -1.32 2.13
CA SER A 128 -7.02 -1.19 1.08
C SER A 128 -5.75 -1.97 1.43
N TYR A 129 -5.34 -1.97 2.70
CA TYR A 129 -4.24 -2.81 3.19
C TYR A 129 -4.62 -4.29 3.28
N ALA A 130 -5.86 -4.61 3.66
CA ALA A 130 -6.35 -5.99 3.65
C ALA A 130 -6.38 -6.57 2.23
N ALA A 131 -6.82 -5.79 1.23
CA ALA A 131 -6.80 -6.15 -0.18
C ALA A 131 -5.37 -6.31 -0.72
N MET A 132 -4.44 -5.42 -0.35
CA MET A 132 -3.01 -5.60 -0.64
C MET A 132 -2.51 -6.95 -0.12
N CYS A 133 -2.76 -7.26 1.15
CA CYS A 133 -2.37 -8.53 1.76
C CYS A 133 -3.01 -9.73 1.03
N GLY A 134 -4.31 -9.66 0.75
CA GLY A 134 -5.04 -10.68 -0.02
C GLY A 134 -4.39 -10.95 -1.37
N ALA A 135 -4.12 -9.91 -2.17
CA ALA A 135 -3.49 -10.04 -3.48
C ALA A 135 -2.06 -10.59 -3.42
N ILE A 136 -1.25 -10.17 -2.45
CA ILE A 136 0.12 -10.68 -2.25
C ILE A 136 0.08 -12.15 -1.85
N VAL A 137 -0.80 -12.53 -0.90
CA VAL A 137 -0.97 -13.92 -0.48
C VAL A 137 -1.49 -14.77 -1.64
N GLY A 138 -2.43 -14.28 -2.43
CA GLY A 138 -2.89 -14.94 -3.65
C GLY A 138 -1.78 -15.16 -4.68
N HIS A 139 -0.89 -14.20 -4.86
CA HIS A 139 0.27 -14.33 -5.75
C HIS A 139 1.31 -15.33 -5.22
N VAL A 140 1.56 -15.35 -3.92
CA VAL A 140 2.60 -16.19 -3.30
C VAL A 140 2.13 -17.62 -3.04
N ALA A 141 0.87 -17.77 -2.63
CA ALA A 141 0.21 -19.02 -2.25
C ALA A 141 -1.15 -19.18 -2.97
N PRO A 142 -1.15 -19.28 -4.30
CA PRO A 142 -2.36 -19.47 -5.11
C PRO A 142 -2.97 -20.85 -4.88
N VAL A 143 -4.24 -20.90 -4.48
CA VAL A 143 -4.98 -22.16 -4.22
C VAL A 143 -5.01 -23.08 -5.45
N PHE A 144 -5.28 -22.51 -6.63
CA PHE A 144 -5.39 -23.27 -7.89
C PHE A 144 -4.05 -23.84 -8.40
N ARG A 145 -2.92 -23.47 -7.77
CA ARG A 145 -1.58 -23.96 -8.11
C ARG A 145 -0.90 -24.61 -6.91
N LYS A 146 -1.68 -25.28 -6.06
CA LYS A 146 -1.19 -26.05 -4.88
C LYS A 146 -0.31 -25.20 -3.96
N PHE A 147 -0.66 -23.93 -3.79
CA PHE A 147 0.08 -22.94 -2.99
C PHE A 147 1.54 -22.70 -3.44
N LYS A 148 1.84 -22.97 -4.71
CA LYS A 148 3.15 -22.70 -5.34
C LYS A 148 3.04 -21.47 -6.25
N GLY A 149 3.34 -20.31 -5.68
CA GLY A 149 3.34 -19.03 -6.40
C GLY A 149 4.71 -18.34 -6.38
N GLY A 150 4.68 -17.03 -6.68
CA GLY A 150 5.87 -16.20 -6.74
C GLY A 150 6.35 -15.71 -5.37
N LYS A 151 7.06 -14.58 -5.36
CA LYS A 151 7.65 -13.99 -4.13
C LYS A 151 7.00 -12.69 -3.68
N GLY A 152 6.03 -12.17 -4.44
CA GLY A 152 5.22 -11.02 -4.02
C GLY A 152 5.85 -9.64 -4.23
N VAL A 153 7.06 -9.52 -4.80
CA VAL A 153 7.74 -8.22 -4.99
C VAL A 153 6.99 -7.33 -5.98
N ALA A 154 6.65 -7.86 -7.16
CA ALA A 154 5.89 -7.12 -8.17
C ALA A 154 4.48 -6.78 -7.67
N SER A 155 3.79 -7.72 -7.04
CA SER A 155 2.47 -7.47 -6.45
C SER A 155 2.50 -6.46 -5.30
N GLY A 156 3.51 -6.50 -4.44
CA GLY A 156 3.73 -5.48 -3.42
C GLY A 156 3.98 -4.10 -4.02
N GLY A 157 4.82 -4.02 -5.07
CA GLY A 157 5.03 -2.79 -5.83
C GLY A 157 3.74 -2.26 -6.47
N GLY A 158 2.92 -3.13 -7.07
CA GLY A 158 1.63 -2.75 -7.65
C GLY A 158 0.64 -2.20 -6.63
N ALA A 159 0.55 -2.83 -5.45
CA ALA A 159 -0.27 -2.33 -4.36
C ALA A 159 0.23 -0.97 -3.83
N LEU A 160 1.54 -0.84 -3.64
CA LEU A 160 2.16 0.43 -3.22
C LEU A 160 2.01 1.51 -4.28
N PHE A 161 1.91 1.17 -5.57
CA PHE A 161 1.64 2.17 -6.61
C PHE A 161 0.29 2.86 -6.42
N VAL A 162 -0.67 2.20 -5.76
CA VAL A 162 -1.95 2.81 -5.37
C VAL A 162 -1.83 3.49 -4.01
N LEU A 163 -1.21 2.86 -3.01
CA LEU A 163 -1.15 3.40 -1.64
C LEU A 163 -0.18 4.58 -1.48
N PHE A 164 1.00 4.50 -2.11
CA PHE A 164 2.11 5.45 -2.05
C PHE A 164 2.74 5.62 -3.45
N PRO A 165 2.07 6.31 -4.39
CA PRO A 165 2.47 6.33 -5.80
C PRO A 165 3.91 6.81 -6.04
N VAL A 166 4.31 7.88 -5.33
CA VAL A 166 5.67 8.45 -5.45
C VAL A 166 6.72 7.48 -4.92
N VAL A 167 6.50 6.90 -3.74
CA VAL A 167 7.41 5.90 -3.14
C VAL A 167 7.55 4.70 -4.08
N SER A 168 6.44 4.17 -4.59
CA SER A 168 6.47 3.02 -5.49
C SER A 168 7.19 3.34 -6.81
N ALA A 169 7.03 4.55 -7.36
CA ALA A 169 7.73 4.96 -8.58
C ALA A 169 9.25 5.03 -8.34
N VAL A 170 9.69 5.62 -7.22
CA VAL A 170 11.10 5.68 -6.83
C VAL A 170 11.68 4.27 -6.63
N LEU A 171 10.94 3.37 -5.97
CA LEU A 171 11.37 1.99 -5.77
C LEU A 171 11.41 1.20 -7.07
N PHE A 172 10.44 1.40 -7.96
CA PHE A 172 10.44 0.79 -9.29
C PHE A 172 11.71 1.20 -10.04
N VAL A 173 12.01 2.49 -10.16
CA VAL A 173 13.24 2.98 -10.82
C VAL A 173 14.50 2.44 -10.12
N SER A 174 14.54 2.49 -8.79
CA SER A 174 15.63 1.91 -7.98
C SER A 174 15.87 0.44 -8.29
N TRP A 175 14.80 -0.34 -8.47
CA TRP A 175 14.92 -1.75 -8.82
C TRP A 175 15.62 -1.94 -10.18
N PHE A 176 15.28 -1.15 -11.20
CA PHE A 176 15.95 -1.21 -12.50
C PHE A 176 17.43 -0.83 -12.41
N VAL A 177 17.74 0.25 -11.68
CA VAL A 177 19.12 0.70 -11.52
C VAL A 177 19.94 -0.38 -10.80
N ILE A 178 19.46 -0.88 -9.66
CA ILE A 178 20.17 -1.90 -8.87
C ILE A 178 20.28 -3.21 -9.64
N SER A 179 19.22 -3.67 -10.32
CA SER A 179 19.27 -4.91 -11.08
C SER A 179 20.20 -4.82 -12.28
N LYS A 180 20.30 -3.65 -12.95
CA LYS A 180 21.24 -3.40 -14.04
C LYS A 180 22.69 -3.40 -13.56
N VAL A 181 22.97 -2.72 -12.44
CA VAL A 181 24.33 -2.61 -11.87
C VAL A 181 24.80 -3.95 -11.30
N THR A 182 23.96 -4.61 -10.50
CA THR A 182 24.33 -5.87 -9.83
C THR A 182 24.18 -7.09 -10.72
N ARG A 183 23.43 -6.98 -11.83
CA ARG A 183 22.96 -8.10 -12.65
C ARG A 183 22.15 -9.13 -11.86
N LYS A 184 21.59 -8.79 -10.69
CA LYS A 184 20.82 -9.71 -9.82
C LYS A 184 19.45 -9.14 -9.47
N ALA A 185 18.39 -9.84 -9.90
CA ALA A 185 17.01 -9.47 -9.56
C ALA A 185 16.75 -9.56 -8.05
N SER A 186 17.36 -10.53 -7.38
CA SER A 186 17.16 -10.79 -5.95
C SER A 186 17.76 -9.68 -5.08
N VAL A 187 18.92 -9.14 -5.46
CA VAL A 187 19.55 -8.01 -4.77
C VAL A 187 18.68 -6.77 -4.90
N ALA A 188 18.25 -6.44 -6.12
CA ALA A 188 17.33 -5.32 -6.36
C ALA A 188 16.03 -5.48 -5.58
N SER A 189 15.44 -6.67 -5.58
CA SER A 189 14.18 -6.96 -4.86
C SER A 189 14.32 -6.81 -3.34
N LEU A 190 15.40 -7.34 -2.75
CA LEU A 190 15.66 -7.19 -1.32
C LEU A 190 15.89 -5.72 -0.94
N ALA A 191 16.67 -4.99 -1.74
CA ALA A 191 16.94 -3.58 -1.51
C ALA A 191 15.65 -2.75 -1.49
N ILE A 192 14.79 -2.87 -2.50
CA ILE A 192 13.53 -2.12 -2.53
C ILE A 192 12.53 -2.57 -1.46
N THR A 193 12.56 -3.85 -1.09
CA THR A 193 11.71 -4.39 -0.01
C THR A 193 12.10 -3.75 1.32
N ILE A 194 13.39 -3.64 1.61
CA ILE A 194 13.91 -2.96 2.81
C ILE A 194 13.70 -1.44 2.74
N GLY A 195 13.83 -0.85 1.54
CA GLY A 195 13.61 0.58 1.30
C GLY A 195 12.14 1.01 1.41
N THR A 196 11.19 0.09 1.25
CA THR A 196 9.74 0.36 1.31
C THR A 196 9.31 1.08 2.60
N PRO A 197 9.55 0.55 3.82
CA PRO A 197 9.16 1.22 5.05
C PRO A 197 9.84 2.59 5.21
N ILE A 198 11.08 2.76 4.73
CA ILE A 198 11.78 4.05 4.78
C ILE A 198 11.06 5.07 3.92
N GLY A 199 10.72 4.71 2.68
CA GLY A 199 9.96 5.59 1.78
C GLY A 199 8.58 5.95 2.33
N MET A 200 7.89 4.98 2.94
CA MET A 200 6.61 5.21 3.62
C MET A 200 6.71 6.20 4.79
N VAL A 201 7.76 6.11 5.62
CA VAL A 201 7.99 7.07 6.71
C VAL A 201 8.18 8.48 6.15
N ILE A 202 8.96 8.62 5.08
CA ILE A 202 9.21 9.91 4.41
C ILE A 202 7.89 10.50 3.86
N ASP A 203 7.00 9.65 3.31
CA ASP A 203 5.69 10.05 2.79
C ASP A 203 4.60 10.21 3.87
N GLY A 204 4.97 10.18 5.15
CA GLY A 204 4.04 10.40 6.26
C GLY A 204 3.10 9.21 6.52
N ALA A 205 3.61 7.98 6.43
CA ALA A 205 2.86 6.78 6.81
C ALA A 205 2.42 6.80 8.28
N LYS A 206 1.18 6.36 8.53
CA LYS A 206 0.67 6.15 9.89
C LYS A 206 1.36 4.92 10.49
N ARG A 207 1.50 4.89 11.83
CA ARG A 207 2.18 3.78 12.53
C ARG A 207 1.59 2.40 12.20
N TRP A 208 0.26 2.30 12.11
CA TRP A 208 -0.41 1.03 11.83
C TRP A 208 -0.14 0.55 10.38
N GLU A 209 -0.04 1.47 9.41
CA GLU A 209 0.30 1.15 8.02
C GLU A 209 1.71 0.54 7.95
N LEU A 210 2.66 1.10 8.72
CA LEU A 210 4.02 0.59 8.83
C LEU A 210 4.06 -0.82 9.43
N TYR A 211 3.25 -1.12 10.46
CA TYR A 211 3.21 -2.46 11.05
C TYR A 211 2.73 -3.52 10.04
N VAL A 212 1.69 -3.20 9.26
CA VAL A 212 1.21 -4.12 8.20
C VAL A 212 2.29 -4.35 7.16
N VAL A 213 2.93 -3.28 6.67
CA VAL A 213 3.96 -3.40 5.63
C VAL A 213 5.23 -4.07 6.14
N LEU A 214 5.62 -3.87 7.40
CA LEU A 214 6.73 -4.63 8.01
C LEU A 214 6.45 -6.14 8.02
N GLY A 215 5.19 -6.54 8.29
CA GLY A 215 4.77 -7.94 8.15
C GLY A 215 4.96 -8.47 6.72
N VAL A 216 4.55 -7.69 5.71
CA VAL A 216 4.75 -8.03 4.29
C VAL A 216 6.24 -8.09 3.94
N VAL A 217 7.06 -7.15 4.42
CA VAL A 217 8.51 -7.13 4.22
C VAL A 217 9.15 -8.40 4.75
N VAL A 218 8.83 -8.79 5.99
CA VAL A 218 9.32 -10.04 6.59
C VAL A 218 8.90 -11.24 5.75
N PHE A 219 7.63 -11.29 5.34
CA PHE A 219 7.12 -12.36 4.49
C PHE A 219 7.87 -12.47 3.15
N VAL A 220 8.11 -11.36 2.47
CA VAL A 220 8.87 -11.32 1.21
C VAL A 220 10.33 -11.73 1.44
N ILE A 221 10.98 -11.30 2.53
CA ILE A 221 12.35 -11.71 2.88
C ILE A 221 12.42 -13.22 3.11
N ILE A 222 11.45 -13.80 3.83
CA ILE A 222 11.36 -15.27 4.02
C ILE A 222 11.29 -15.98 2.66
N LYS A 223 10.47 -15.48 1.73
CA LYS A 223 10.39 -16.01 0.36
C LYS A 223 11.69 -15.86 -0.45
N HIS A 224 12.59 -14.97 -0.04
CA HIS A 224 13.91 -14.78 -0.64
C HIS A 224 15.04 -15.55 0.04
N LEU A 225 14.79 -16.30 1.13
CA LEU A 225 15.83 -17.11 1.77
C LEU A 225 16.61 -18.02 0.80
N PRO A 226 15.99 -18.69 -0.20
CA PRO A 226 16.75 -19.45 -1.20
C PRO A 226 17.71 -18.58 -2.03
N ASN A 227 17.32 -17.34 -2.36
CA ASN A 227 18.18 -16.39 -3.07
C ASN A 227 19.32 -15.91 -2.19
N ILE A 228 19.04 -15.60 -0.91
CA ILE A 228 20.06 -15.19 0.05
C ILE A 228 21.11 -16.29 0.21
N ARG A 229 20.69 -17.55 0.31
CA ARG A 229 21.59 -18.72 0.36
C ARG A 229 22.48 -18.80 -0.89
N ARG A 230 21.89 -18.67 -2.08
CA ARG A 230 22.65 -18.66 -3.35
C ARG A 230 23.57 -17.45 -3.50
N LEU A 231 23.18 -16.27 -3.02
CA LEU A 231 24.03 -15.08 -3.01
C LEU A 231 25.26 -15.30 -2.12
N ARG A 232 25.07 -15.85 -0.91
CA ARG A 232 26.18 -16.21 -0.02
C ARG A 232 27.11 -17.26 -0.62
N ALA A 233 26.54 -18.24 -1.34
CA ALA A 233 27.29 -19.26 -2.05
C ALA A 233 27.88 -18.78 -3.40
N LYS A 234 27.63 -17.52 -3.80
CA LYS A 234 28.00 -16.97 -5.13
C LYS A 234 27.43 -17.76 -6.32
N THR A 235 26.32 -18.48 -6.13
CA THR A 235 25.64 -19.29 -7.16
C THR A 235 24.32 -18.68 -7.62
N GLU A 236 23.95 -17.49 -7.15
CA GLU A 236 22.73 -16.82 -7.60
C GLU A 236 22.84 -16.49 -9.10
N PRO A 237 21.88 -16.88 -9.95
CA PRO A 237 21.93 -16.59 -11.38
C PRO A 237 21.91 -15.08 -11.67
N SER A 238 22.55 -14.68 -12.76
CA SER A 238 22.44 -13.32 -13.28
C SER A 238 21.14 -13.13 -14.06
N LEU A 239 20.64 -11.89 -14.09
CA LEU A 239 19.62 -11.42 -15.03
C LEU A 239 20.19 -11.23 -16.43
#